data_AF-A0A8S0FX82-F1
#
_entry.id   AF-A0A8S0FX82-F1
#
_cell.length_a   1.000
_cell.length_b   1.000
_cell.length_c   1.000
_cell.angle_alpha   90.00
_cell.angle_beta   90.00
_cell.angle_gamma   90.00
#
_symmetry.space_group_name_H-M   'P 1'
#
loop_
_entity.id
_entity.type
_entity.pdbx_description
1 polymer ?
#
loop_
_entity_poly.entity_id
_entity_poly.type
_entity_poly.pdbx_seq_one_letter_code
_entity_poly.pdbx_strand_id
1 'polypeptide(L)'
;MPEEAEIESIRSASEDFRQRTMEVLRLAFLSSGILEFFTSLSIALVAVYFGFSYLGELDFGHYDTGVTLAAGFLALILAPEFFQPLRDLGTFYHAKAQAVGAADSLKTFMETPLAHPQRGEAELASTDPVTIEAEDLFITSPEGKTLAGPLNFTLPAGQRAVLVGRSGSHR
;
A
#
# COMPACT_ATOMS: atom_id res chain seq x y z
N MET A 1 9.30 -13.49 31.18
CA MET A 1 8.85 -14.72 30.50
C MET A 1 8.87 -14.45 29.00
N PRO A 2 9.68 -15.16 28.18
CA PRO A 2 9.82 -14.87 26.75
C PRO A 2 8.55 -15.13 25.93
N GLU A 3 7.68 -16.07 26.35
CA GLU A 3 6.40 -16.36 25.67
C GLU A 3 5.41 -15.18 25.71
N GLU A 4 5.37 -14.40 26.78
CA GLU A 4 4.46 -13.24 26.91
C GLU A 4 4.83 -12.13 25.92
N ALA A 5 6.14 -11.93 25.66
CA ALA A 5 6.63 -10.94 24.71
C ALA A 5 6.34 -11.34 23.25
N GLU A 6 6.35 -12.64 22.95
CA GLU A 6 6.02 -13.15 21.61
C GLU A 6 4.51 -13.06 21.33
N ILE A 7 3.67 -13.37 22.32
CA ILE A 7 2.22 -13.19 22.22
C ILE A 7 1.85 -11.72 22.03
N GLU A 8 2.49 -10.80 22.74
CA GLU A 8 2.22 -9.37 22.61
C GLU A 8 2.69 -8.81 21.25
N SER A 9 3.83 -9.30 20.74
CA SER A 9 4.31 -9.00 19.38
C SER A 9 3.29 -9.42 18.31
N ILE A 10 2.79 -10.66 18.39
CA ILE A 10 1.79 -11.18 17.45
C ILE A 10 0.48 -10.39 17.56
N ARG A 11 0.07 -10.03 18.78
CA ARG A 11 -1.12 -9.22 19.03
C ARG A 11 -0.99 -7.84 18.41
N SER A 12 0.11 -7.14 18.63
CA SER A 12 0.40 -5.84 18.04
C SER A 12 0.40 -5.90 16.52
N ALA A 13 1.08 -6.88 15.92
CA ALA A 13 1.10 -7.05 14.46
C ALA A 13 -0.29 -7.33 13.88
N SER A 14 -1.12 -8.11 14.59
CA SER A 14 -2.50 -8.40 14.19
C SER A 14 -3.41 -7.17 14.29
N GLU A 15 -3.22 -6.36 15.32
CA GLU A 15 -3.97 -5.12 15.55
C GLU A 15 -3.66 -4.08 14.46
N ASP A 16 -2.37 -3.93 14.12
CA ASP A 16 -1.91 -3.08 13.02
C ASP A 16 -2.49 -3.53 11.67
N PHE A 17 -2.49 -4.85 11.40
CA PHE A 17 -3.08 -5.40 10.19
C PHE A 17 -4.59 -5.16 10.13
N ARG A 18 -5.30 -5.35 11.25
CA ARG A 18 -6.74 -5.08 11.36
C ARG A 18 -7.03 -3.61 11.08
N GLN A 19 -6.27 -2.70 11.67
CA GLN A 19 -6.48 -1.27 11.54
C GLN A 19 -6.29 -0.80 10.09
N ARG A 20 -5.20 -1.24 9.44
CA ARG A 20 -4.93 -0.95 8.02
C ARG A 20 -6.01 -1.52 7.10
N THR A 21 -6.48 -2.74 7.37
CA THR A 21 -7.57 -3.36 6.59
C THR A 21 -8.87 -2.58 6.74
N MET A 22 -9.21 -2.15 7.95
CA MET A 22 -10.42 -1.37 8.21
C MET A 22 -10.38 0.02 7.57
N GLU A 23 -9.22 0.66 7.50
CA GLU A 23 -9.05 1.93 6.78
C GLU A 23 -9.32 1.78 5.28
N VAL A 24 -8.79 0.73 4.65
CA VAL A 24 -9.02 0.44 3.22
C VAL A 24 -10.51 0.17 2.96
N LEU A 25 -11.14 -0.67 3.79
CA LEU A 25 -12.57 -0.97 3.66
C LEU A 25 -13.44 0.29 3.86
N ARG A 26 -13.13 1.11 4.86
CA ARG A 26 -13.85 2.36 5.13
C ARG A 26 -13.77 3.32 3.95
N LEU A 27 -12.60 3.44 3.32
CA LEU A 27 -12.43 4.27 2.14
C LEU A 27 -13.25 3.76 0.94
N ALA A 28 -13.27 2.44 0.72
CA ALA A 28 -14.06 1.82 -0.34
C ALA A 28 -15.58 2.01 -0.15
N PHE A 29 -16.08 1.78 1.06
CA PHE A 29 -17.51 1.95 1.36
C PHE A 29 -17.96 3.41 1.33
N LEU A 30 -17.14 4.33 1.87
CA LEU A 30 -17.50 5.75 1.91
C LEU A 30 -17.60 6.34 0.51
N SER A 31 -16.74 5.91 -0.41
CA SER A 31 -16.78 6.33 -1.80
C SER A 31 -18.04 5.90 -2.54
N SER A 32 -18.32 4.59 -2.50
CA SER A 32 -19.50 4.03 -3.17
C SER A 32 -20.78 4.60 -2.58
N GLY A 33 -20.84 4.71 -1.25
CA GLY A 33 -22.00 5.24 -0.55
C GLY A 33 -22.28 6.71 -0.88
N ILE A 34 -21.26 7.56 -0.91
CA ILE A 34 -21.43 8.98 -1.28
C ILE A 34 -21.91 9.11 -2.73
N LEU A 35 -21.37 8.30 -3.63
CA LEU A 35 -21.70 8.37 -5.04
C LEU A 35 -23.12 7.88 -5.33
N GLU A 36 -23.54 6.79 -4.71
CA GLU A 36 -24.92 6.30 -4.75
C GLU A 36 -25.90 7.32 -4.17
N PHE A 37 -25.53 7.96 -3.05
CA PHE A 37 -26.32 9.04 -2.45
C PHE A 37 -26.52 10.21 -3.42
N PHE A 38 -25.46 10.76 -4.00
CA PHE A 38 -25.57 11.88 -4.94
C PHE A 38 -26.32 11.51 -6.22
N THR A 39 -26.19 10.27 -6.69
CA THR A 39 -26.94 9.84 -7.87
C THR A 39 -28.43 9.76 -7.57
N SER A 40 -28.82 9.13 -6.46
CA SER A 40 -30.24 9.03 -6.08
C SER A 40 -30.84 10.42 -5.83
N LEU A 41 -30.09 11.31 -5.17
CA LEU A 41 -30.49 12.70 -4.95
C LEU A 41 -30.67 13.46 -6.27
N SER A 42 -29.74 13.31 -7.21
CA SER A 42 -29.82 14.00 -8.51
C SER A 42 -31.02 13.54 -9.34
N ILE A 43 -31.28 12.23 -9.40
CA ILE A 43 -32.45 11.68 -10.09
C ILE A 43 -33.75 12.17 -9.44
N ALA A 44 -33.81 12.20 -8.11
CA ALA A 44 -34.96 12.70 -7.37
C ALA A 44 -35.23 14.19 -7.67
N LEU A 45 -34.18 15.03 -7.69
CA LEU A 45 -34.32 16.45 -8.01
C LEU A 45 -34.82 16.68 -9.45
N VAL A 46 -34.34 15.90 -10.42
CA VAL A 46 -34.82 15.98 -11.81
C VAL A 46 -36.31 15.59 -11.90
N ALA A 47 -36.72 14.53 -11.19
CA ALA A 47 -38.12 14.10 -11.15
C ALA A 47 -39.03 15.16 -10.50
N VAL A 48 -38.59 15.77 -9.40
CA VAL A 48 -39.31 16.86 -8.73
C VAL A 48 -39.42 18.07 -9.65
N TYR A 49 -38.34 18.48 -10.31
CA TYR A 49 -38.36 19.62 -11.25
C TYR A 49 -39.41 19.44 -12.35
N PHE A 50 -39.40 18.30 -13.05
CA PHE A 50 -40.40 18.04 -14.08
C PHE A 50 -41.83 17.91 -13.50
N GLY A 51 -41.98 17.29 -12.32
CA GLY A 51 -43.28 17.17 -11.65
C GLY A 51 -43.94 18.52 -11.36
N PHE A 52 -43.21 19.44 -10.73
CA PHE A 52 -43.71 20.79 -10.44
C PHE A 52 -43.83 21.66 -11.70
N SER A 53 -42.94 21.48 -12.68
CA SER A 53 -43.05 22.14 -13.99
C SER A 53 -44.34 21.75 -14.73
N TYR A 54 -44.79 20.50 -14.65
CA TYR A 54 -46.05 20.08 -15.28
C TYR A 54 -47.29 20.53 -14.50
N LEU A 55 -47.15 20.80 -13.20
CA LEU A 55 -48.23 21.36 -12.39
C LEU A 55 -48.45 22.86 -12.63
N GLY A 56 -47.55 23.51 -13.37
CA GLY A 56 -47.59 24.95 -13.62
C GLY A 56 -46.98 25.80 -12.49
N GLU A 57 -46.30 25.16 -11.54
CA GLU A 57 -45.82 25.82 -10.31
C GLU A 57 -44.39 26.37 -10.44
N LEU A 58 -43.70 26.03 -11.54
CA LEU A 58 -42.39 26.57 -11.90
C LEU A 58 -42.49 27.25 -13.26
N ASP A 59 -42.18 28.55 -13.30
CA ASP A 59 -42.34 29.42 -14.47
C ASP A 59 -40.98 29.76 -15.12
N PHE A 60 -39.96 28.91 -14.89
CA PHE A 60 -38.60 29.12 -15.37
C PHE A 60 -38.05 27.87 -16.09
N GLY A 61 -37.36 28.09 -17.21
CA GLY A 61 -36.74 27.05 -18.04
C GLY A 61 -37.50 26.70 -19.31
N HIS A 62 -38.72 27.21 -19.47
CA HIS A 62 -39.55 27.09 -20.68
C HIS A 62 -39.48 28.43 -21.41
N TYR A 63 -38.60 28.55 -22.41
CA TYR A 63 -38.46 29.75 -23.24
C TYR A 63 -39.70 29.95 -24.13
N ASP A 64 -40.85 30.31 -23.53
CA ASP A 64 -42.20 30.41 -24.13
C ASP A 64 -42.80 29.12 -24.73
N THR A 65 -42.00 28.07 -24.87
CA THR A 65 -42.46 26.71 -25.19
C THR A 65 -42.38 25.82 -23.96
N GLY A 66 -43.52 25.45 -23.39
CA GLY A 66 -43.63 24.49 -22.30
C GLY A 66 -42.86 23.19 -22.61
N VAL A 67 -42.20 22.62 -21.60
CA VAL A 67 -41.58 21.29 -21.73
C VAL A 67 -42.71 20.29 -21.94
N THR A 68 -42.70 19.56 -23.06
CA THR A 68 -43.70 18.52 -23.31
C THR A 68 -43.46 17.32 -22.39
N LEU A 69 -44.53 16.58 -22.07
CA LEU A 69 -44.43 15.35 -21.29
C LEU A 69 -43.38 14.38 -21.88
N ALA A 70 -43.33 14.28 -23.21
CA ALA A 70 -42.37 13.46 -23.94
C ALA A 70 -40.92 13.92 -23.71
N ALA A 71 -40.66 15.23 -23.71
CA ALA A 71 -39.32 15.77 -23.49
C ALA A 71 -38.82 15.54 -22.05
N GLY A 72 -39.67 15.74 -21.03
CA GLY A 72 -39.25 15.44 -19.66
C GLY A 72 -39.14 13.94 -19.38
N PHE A 73 -39.97 13.10 -20.01
CA PHE A 73 -39.82 11.64 -19.90
C PHE A 73 -38.53 11.15 -20.56
N LEU A 74 -38.17 11.71 -21.73
CA LEU A 74 -36.89 11.45 -22.38
C LEU A 74 -35.71 11.89 -21.49
N ALA A 75 -35.80 13.07 -20.87
CA ALA A 75 -34.78 13.56 -19.96
C ALA A 75 -34.63 12.67 -18.71
N LEU A 76 -35.73 12.14 -18.16
CA LEU A 76 -35.70 11.19 -17.04
C LEU A 76 -35.07 9.84 -17.42
N ILE A 77 -35.33 9.36 -18.64
CA ILE A 77 -34.69 8.15 -19.17
C ILE A 77 -33.20 8.36 -19.42
N LEU A 78 -32.78 9.55 -19.86
CA LEU A 78 -31.38 9.89 -20.15
C LEU A 78 -30.57 10.30 -18.91
N ALA A 79 -31.22 10.74 -17.83
CA ALA A 79 -30.53 11.17 -16.61
C ALA A 79 -29.55 10.11 -16.05
N PRO A 80 -29.92 8.81 -15.93
CA PRO A 80 -28.99 7.77 -15.48
C PRO A 80 -27.72 7.68 -16.35
N GLU A 81 -27.87 7.73 -17.67
CA GLU A 81 -26.75 7.69 -18.62
C GLU A 81 -25.87 8.94 -18.52
N PHE A 82 -26.48 10.11 -18.29
CA PHE A 82 -25.75 11.36 -18.07
C PHE A 82 -24.91 11.35 -16.78
N PHE A 83 -25.42 10.73 -15.71
CA PHE A 83 -24.71 10.65 -14.43
C PHE A 83 -23.71 9.47 -14.35
N GLN A 84 -23.72 8.55 -15.31
CA GLN A 84 -22.80 7.40 -15.35
C GLN A 84 -21.31 7.81 -15.36
N PRO A 85 -20.85 8.76 -16.19
CA PRO A 85 -19.43 9.15 -16.20
C PRO A 85 -18.97 9.79 -14.88
N LEU A 86 -19.86 10.50 -14.18
CA LEU A 86 -19.59 11.03 -12.85
C LEU A 86 -19.45 9.91 -11.81
N ARG A 87 -20.25 8.84 -11.97
CA ARG A 87 -20.09 7.61 -11.18
C ARG A 87 -18.76 6.93 -11.43
N ASP A 88 -18.38 6.80 -12.68
CA ASP A 88 -17.11 6.19 -13.07
C ASP A 88 -15.92 7.04 -12.60
N LEU A 89 -16.01 8.36 -12.60
CA LEU A 89 -14.96 9.23 -12.08
C LEU A 89 -14.69 8.99 -10.57
N GLY A 90 -15.74 8.73 -9.80
CA GLY A 90 -15.63 8.38 -8.39
C GLY A 90 -14.80 7.11 -8.19
N THR A 91 -15.06 6.05 -8.96
CA THR A 91 -14.29 4.80 -8.89
C THR A 91 -12.84 4.98 -9.37
N PHE A 92 -12.59 5.79 -10.41
CA PHE A 92 -11.22 6.08 -10.88
C PHE A 92 -10.36 6.84 -9.85
N TYR A 93 -10.94 7.67 -9.00
CA TYR A 93 -10.19 8.37 -7.94
C TYR A 93 -9.59 7.40 -6.91
N HIS A 94 -10.29 6.31 -6.57
CA HIS A 94 -9.75 5.27 -5.68
C HIS A 94 -8.65 4.45 -6.35
N ALA A 95 -8.84 4.09 -7.61
CA ALA A 95 -7.81 3.41 -8.39
C ALA A 95 -6.52 4.25 -8.49
N LYS A 96 -6.67 5.57 -8.71
CA LYS A 96 -5.54 6.51 -8.70
C LYS A 96 -4.87 6.57 -7.32
N ALA A 97 -5.62 6.68 -6.23
CA ALA A 97 -5.06 6.72 -4.88
C ALA A 97 -4.28 5.43 -4.53
N GLN A 98 -4.80 4.26 -4.90
CA GLN A 98 -4.11 2.98 -4.74
C GLN A 98 -2.82 2.90 -5.57
N ALA A 99 -2.86 3.36 -6.83
CA ALA A 99 -1.69 3.38 -7.70
C ALA A 99 -0.58 4.31 -7.17
N VAL A 100 -0.94 5.48 -6.63
CA VAL A 100 0.01 6.41 -6.02
C VAL A 100 0.66 5.80 -4.76
N GLY A 101 -0.12 5.16 -3.89
CA GLY A 101 0.43 4.49 -2.70
C GLY A 101 1.38 3.32 -3.04
N ALA A 102 1.08 2.57 -4.10
CA ALA A 102 1.97 1.52 -4.60
C ALA A 102 3.27 2.11 -5.18
N ALA A 103 3.20 3.25 -5.89
CA ALA A 103 4.37 3.94 -6.42
C ALA A 103 5.29 4.46 -5.30
N ASP A 104 4.74 5.01 -4.22
CA ASP A 104 5.53 5.46 -3.05
C ASP A 104 6.26 4.30 -2.36
N SER A 105 5.61 3.13 -2.27
CA SER A 105 6.23 1.91 -1.71
C SER A 105 7.41 1.43 -2.56
N LEU A 106 7.26 1.45 -3.89
CA LEU A 106 8.32 1.13 -4.85
C LEU A 106 9.50 2.11 -4.78
N LYS A 107 9.21 3.41 -4.69
CA LYS A 107 10.22 4.46 -4.52
C LYS A 107 11.03 4.25 -3.24
N THR A 108 10.34 3.97 -2.12
CA THR A 108 10.99 3.70 -0.83
C THR A 108 11.92 2.49 -0.91
N PHE A 109 11.49 1.41 -1.56
CA PHE A 109 12.33 0.23 -1.78
C PHE A 109 13.58 0.54 -2.61
N MET A 110 13.43 1.32 -3.69
CA MET A 110 14.57 1.71 -4.54
C MET A 110 15.55 2.65 -3.85
N GLU A 111 15.07 3.53 -2.97
CA GLU A 111 15.89 4.51 -2.24
C GLU A 111 16.54 3.91 -0.98
N THR A 112 16.14 2.70 -0.57
CA THR A 112 16.76 1.99 0.55
C THR A 112 18.22 1.70 0.20
N PRO A 113 19.20 2.22 0.98
CA PRO A 113 20.60 1.97 0.69
C PRO A 113 20.87 0.47 0.74
N LEU A 114 21.21 -0.11 -0.41
CA LEU A 114 21.80 -1.45 -0.41
C LEU A 114 23.08 -1.35 0.42
N ALA A 115 23.16 -2.12 1.50
CA ALA A 115 24.41 -2.34 2.21
C ALA A 115 25.37 -2.98 1.19
N HIS A 116 26.14 -2.13 0.51
CA HIS A 116 27.16 -2.61 -0.41
C HIS A 116 28.20 -3.30 0.47
N PRO A 117 28.47 -4.60 0.27
CA PRO A 117 29.60 -5.21 0.94
C PRO A 117 30.83 -4.37 0.61
N GLN A 118 31.51 -3.86 1.63
CA GLN A 118 32.79 -3.19 1.43
C GLN A 118 33.72 -4.19 0.74
N ARG A 119 33.98 -3.97 -0.54
CA ARG A 119 34.90 -4.79 -1.30
C ARG A 119 36.30 -4.38 -0.87
N GLY A 120 37.07 -5.32 -0.33
CA GLY A 120 38.49 -5.09 -0.07
C GLY A 120 39.23 -4.70 -1.34
N GLU A 121 40.25 -3.86 -1.20
CA GLU A 121 41.05 -3.34 -2.33
C GLU A 121 42.04 -4.40 -2.89
N ALA A 122 42.25 -5.51 -2.18
CA ALA A 122 43.20 -6.54 -2.57
C ALA A 122 42.62 -7.50 -3.62
N GLU A 123 43.25 -7.56 -4.78
CA GLU A 123 43.04 -8.62 -5.76
C GLU A 123 43.85 -9.87 -5.37
N LEU A 124 43.15 -10.97 -5.06
CA LEU A 124 43.79 -12.24 -4.77
C LEU A 124 44.11 -12.97 -6.09
N ALA A 125 45.36 -13.41 -6.25
CA ALA A 125 45.74 -14.26 -7.38
C ALA A 125 45.03 -15.61 -7.29
N SER A 126 44.29 -15.99 -8.34
CA SER A 126 43.40 -17.17 -8.38
C SER A 126 44.09 -18.54 -8.18
N THR A 127 45.42 -18.58 -8.20
CA THR A 127 46.20 -19.82 -8.27
C THR A 127 46.98 -20.16 -7.01
N ASP A 128 47.09 -19.23 -6.06
CA ASP A 128 47.92 -19.44 -4.89
C ASP A 128 47.12 -20.00 -3.70
N PRO A 129 47.69 -20.96 -2.94
CA PRO A 129 47.09 -21.45 -1.71
C PRO A 129 46.95 -20.31 -0.69
N VAL A 130 45.72 -20.03 -0.24
CA VAL A 130 45.40 -18.95 0.71
C VAL A 130 45.31 -19.50 2.13
N THR A 131 46.04 -18.87 3.06
CA THR A 131 45.86 -19.04 4.50
C THR A 131 44.99 -17.90 5.02
N ILE A 132 43.97 -18.23 5.82
CA ILE A 132 43.09 -17.23 6.45
C ILE A 132 43.52 -17.08 7.90
N GLU A 133 43.86 -15.89 8.32
CA GLU A 133 44.18 -15.54 9.70
C GLU A 133 43.19 -14.51 10.20
N ALA A 134 42.65 -14.75 11.38
CA ALA A 134 41.76 -13.85 12.09
C ALA A 134 42.39 -13.54 13.44
N GLU A 135 42.63 -12.25 13.69
CA GLU A 135 43.09 -11.71 14.96
C GLU A 135 42.02 -10.74 15.48
N ASP A 136 41.64 -10.90 16.75
CA ASP A 136 40.63 -10.09 17.43
C ASP A 136 39.34 -9.89 16.62
N LEU A 137 38.88 -10.96 15.95
CA LEU A 137 37.67 -10.90 15.13
C LEU A 137 36.43 -10.83 16.02
N PHE A 138 35.63 -9.78 15.80
CA PHE A 138 34.32 -9.60 16.41
C PHE A 138 33.23 -9.73 15.35
N ILE A 139 32.15 -10.43 15.70
CA ILE A 139 30.92 -10.52 14.93
C ILE A 139 29.90 -9.63 15.63
N THR A 140 29.30 -8.69 14.90
CA THR A 140 28.29 -7.76 15.42
C THR A 140 26.96 -7.92 14.68
N SER A 141 25.86 -7.61 15.35
CA SER A 141 24.55 -7.48 14.74
C SER A 141 24.45 -6.19 13.90
N PRO A 142 23.44 -6.05 13.03
CA PRO A 142 23.19 -4.80 12.31
C PRO A 142 23.03 -3.58 13.23
N GLU A 143 22.56 -3.79 14.47
CA GLU A 143 22.42 -2.74 15.50
C GLU A 143 23.74 -2.47 16.27
N GLY A 144 24.84 -3.10 15.87
CA GLY A 144 26.18 -2.90 16.46
C GLY A 144 26.45 -3.68 17.74
N LYS A 145 25.57 -4.61 18.14
CA LYS A 145 25.77 -5.44 19.33
C LYS A 145 26.73 -6.59 19.02
N THR A 146 27.75 -6.80 19.86
CA THR A 146 28.66 -7.94 19.71
C THR A 146 27.95 -9.28 19.96
N LEU A 147 27.95 -10.13 18.93
CA LEU A 147 27.39 -11.48 18.93
C LEU A 147 28.46 -12.53 19.27
N ALA A 148 29.70 -12.33 18.80
CA ALA A 148 30.83 -13.20 19.11
C ALA A 148 32.16 -12.44 19.02
N GLY A 149 33.18 -12.90 19.74
CA GLY A 149 34.52 -12.31 19.74
C GLY A 149 35.09 -12.12 21.16
N PRO A 150 36.40 -11.86 21.29
CA PRO A 150 37.39 -11.89 20.21
C PRO A 150 37.67 -13.33 19.75
N LEU A 151 37.70 -13.55 18.44
CA LEU A 151 38.03 -14.83 17.81
C LEU A 151 39.41 -14.73 17.18
N ASN A 152 40.30 -15.63 17.59
CA ASN A 152 41.65 -15.76 17.05
C ASN A 152 41.80 -17.15 16.44
N PHE A 153 42.03 -17.23 15.13
CA PHE A 153 42.24 -18.52 14.47
C PHE A 153 43.05 -18.37 13.17
N THR A 154 43.72 -19.45 12.80
CA THR A 154 44.44 -19.58 11.54
C THR A 154 43.94 -20.82 10.82
N LEU A 155 43.56 -20.66 9.55
CA LEU A 155 43.14 -21.73 8.63
C LEU A 155 44.19 -21.83 7.52
N PRO A 156 45.12 -22.79 7.61
CA PRO A 156 46.12 -23.03 6.58
C PRO A 156 45.48 -23.41 5.25
N ALA A 157 46.14 -23.07 4.16
CA ALA A 157 45.71 -23.47 2.84
C ALA A 157 45.52 -25.00 2.70
N GLY A 158 44.41 -25.40 2.09
CA GLY A 158 44.06 -26.81 1.88
C GLY A 158 43.43 -27.51 3.09
N GLN A 159 43.31 -26.84 4.25
CA GLN A 159 42.52 -27.37 5.37
C GLN A 159 41.02 -27.05 5.21
N ARG A 160 40.19 -27.95 5.72
CA ARG A 160 38.73 -27.76 5.83
C ARG A 160 38.39 -27.62 7.31
N ALA A 161 37.73 -26.53 7.67
CA ALA A 161 37.16 -26.35 8.99
C ALA A 161 35.64 -26.33 8.93
N VAL A 162 35.02 -26.68 10.05
CA VAL A 162 33.57 -26.65 10.22
C VAL A 162 33.26 -25.72 11.38
N LEU A 163 32.38 -24.75 11.16
CA LEU A 163 31.85 -23.89 12.20
C LEU A 163 30.65 -24.60 12.85
N VAL A 164 30.74 -24.85 14.16
CA VAL A 164 29.65 -25.49 14.92
C VAL A 164 29.18 -24.53 16.02
N GLY A 165 27.88 -24.23 16.03
CA GLY A 165 27.24 -23.40 17.03
C GLY A 165 25.95 -24.04 17.56
N ARG A 166 25.56 -23.72 18.79
CA ARG A 166 24.26 -24.16 19.34
C ARG A 166 23.15 -23.37 18.65
N SER A 167 22.11 -24.06 18.18
CA SER A 167 20.89 -23.50 17.59
C SER A 167 20.38 -22.32 18.45
N GLY A 168 20.65 -21.09 18.01
CA GLY A 168 20.30 -19.85 18.74
C GLY A 168 21.41 -18.78 18.78
N SER A 169 22.66 -19.07 18.40
CA SER A 169 23.76 -18.08 18.38
C SER A 169 23.82 -17.22 17.11
N HIS A 170 22.85 -17.35 16.21
CA HIS A 170 22.76 -16.58 14.96
C HIS A 170 21.30 -16.15 14.73
N ARG A 171 20.93 -15.01 15.29
CA ARG A 171 19.95 -14.07 14.72
C ARG A 171 20.59 -12.70 14.74
#